data_AF-A0A6G1FYL8-F1
#
_entry.id   AF-A0A6G1FYL8-F1
#
_cell.length_a   1.000
_cell.length_b   1.000
_cell.length_c   1.000
_cell.angle_alpha   90.00
_cell.angle_beta   90.00
_cell.angle_gamma   90.00
#
_symmetry.space_group_name_H-M   'P 1'
#
loop_
_entity.id
_entity.type
_entity.pdbx_description
1 polymer ?
#
loop_
_entity_poly.entity_id
_entity_poly.type
_entity_poly.pdbx_seq_one_letter_code
_entity_poly.pdbx_strand_id
1 'polypeptide(L)'
;PDESKVPLLLGVTTSLFSFSLIVYGARVYTRVHPVLNIRWDDYAMFTAVVLAIGQYAVIVNCIHNGTGRHAVYLTPETIILALRAVWIQQLFWTWSITFIKVSVALMLMRIRNDKPWRIWLPLLISFLICSAASSTVLQFIQCTPVRTFWDRTTLGASAGRQKTYSFLCTSTIAVFISTDVTLSLLPLTFITKLRRPLRERVAIMSHGSGAVRHHRRDGQNVSYQALREQHRPALGHGRSRTLGLRGAVLGNHCGLRAVSEGAV
;
A
#
# COMPACT_ATOMS: atom_id res chain seq x y z
N PRO A 1 18.08 38.37 20.04
CA PRO A 1 18.86 37.12 20.09
C PRO A 1 18.35 36.20 18.98
N ASP A 2 19.20 35.92 17.99
CA ASP A 2 18.84 35.21 16.76
C ASP A 2 18.75 33.70 17.01
N GLU A 3 17.67 33.27 17.66
CA GLU A 3 17.37 31.85 17.88
C GLU A 3 17.03 31.15 16.56
N SER A 4 18.03 30.52 15.95
CA SER A 4 17.86 29.76 14.70
C SER A 4 17.32 28.36 14.99
N LYS A 5 16.14 28.02 14.46
CA LYS A 5 15.53 26.66 14.58
C LYS A 5 16.00 25.68 13.49
N VAL A 6 16.91 26.12 12.64
CA VAL A 6 17.51 25.37 11.52
C VAL A 6 18.06 24.00 11.96
N PRO A 7 18.94 23.88 12.98
CA PRO A 7 19.50 22.57 13.35
C PRO A 7 18.44 21.60 13.88
N LEU A 8 17.43 22.11 14.59
CA LEU A 8 16.31 21.32 15.08
C LEU A 8 15.49 20.75 13.90
N LEU A 9 15.11 21.60 12.94
CA LEU A 9 14.33 21.20 11.77
C LEU A 9 15.07 20.16 10.92
N LEU A 10 16.36 20.35 10.70
CA LEU A 10 17.19 19.42 9.96
C LEU A 10 17.30 18.08 10.68
N GLY A 11 17.58 18.09 11.99
CA GLY A 11 17.70 16.87 12.79
C GLY A 11 16.42 16.04 12.82
N VAL A 12 15.26 16.68 13.01
CA VAL A 12 13.97 15.99 13.01
C VAL A 12 13.62 15.43 11.62
N THR A 13 13.81 16.23 10.57
CA THR A 13 13.45 15.80 9.20
C THR A 13 14.34 14.64 8.73
N THR A 14 15.65 14.73 8.95
CA THR A 14 16.63 13.70 8.56
C THR A 14 16.40 12.39 9.32
N SER A 15 16.14 12.43 10.63
CA SER A 15 15.90 11.24 11.45
C SER A 15 14.61 10.53 11.06
N LEU A 16 13.50 11.25 10.89
CA LEU A 16 12.22 10.68 10.46
C LEU A 16 12.30 10.09 9.05
N PHE A 17 13.01 10.76 8.14
CA PHE A 17 13.22 10.26 6.78
C PHE A 17 14.07 8.98 6.77
N SER A 18 15.16 8.96 7.55
CA SER A 18 16.01 7.79 7.70
C SER A 18 15.25 6.60 8.28
N PHE A 19 14.46 6.82 9.33
CA PHE A 19 13.60 5.78 9.90
C PHE A 19 12.59 5.25 8.89
N SER A 20 11.94 6.15 8.14
CA SER A 20 10.98 5.77 7.09
C SER A 20 11.63 4.93 5.98
N LEU A 21 12.86 5.27 5.58
CA LEU A 21 13.62 4.53 4.58
C LEU A 21 13.99 3.12 5.07
N ILE A 22 14.36 2.97 6.34
CA ILE A 22 14.64 1.66 6.95
C ILE A 22 13.38 0.79 6.95
N VAL A 23 12.24 1.33 7.40
CA VAL A 23 10.96 0.61 7.42
C VAL A 23 10.54 0.21 6.00
N TYR A 24 10.76 1.09 5.02
CA TYR A 24 10.53 0.78 3.61
C TYR A 24 11.44 -0.33 3.09
N GLY A 25 12.75 -0.25 3.37
CA GLY A 25 13.72 -1.27 3.00
C GLY A 25 13.36 -2.64 3.57
N ALA A 26 12.93 -2.68 4.83
CA ALA A 26 12.40 -3.90 5.45
C ALA A 26 11.15 -4.42 4.72
N ARG A 27 10.21 -3.54 4.32
CA ARG A 27 9.06 -3.95 3.51
C ARG A 27 9.48 -4.55 2.18
N VAL A 28 10.36 -3.91 1.43
CA VAL A 28 10.86 -4.44 0.14
C VAL A 28 11.55 -5.78 0.34
N TYR A 29 12.40 -5.91 1.36
CA TYR A 29 13.07 -7.16 1.69
C TYR A 29 12.09 -8.30 1.95
N THR A 30 11.06 -8.07 2.77
CA THR A 30 10.02 -9.10 3.03
C THR A 30 9.21 -9.48 1.80
N ARG A 31 9.17 -8.63 0.77
CA ARG A 31 8.46 -8.89 -0.49
C ARG A 31 9.30 -9.66 -1.50
N VAL A 32 10.58 -9.35 -1.60
CA VAL A 32 11.50 -9.96 -2.58
C VAL A 32 11.91 -11.38 -2.15
N HIS A 33 12.08 -11.61 -0.84
CA HIS A 33 12.67 -12.84 -0.31
C HIS A 33 11.79 -14.12 -0.35
N PRO A 34 10.44 -14.06 -0.44
CA PRO A 34 9.62 -15.27 -0.56
C PRO A 34 9.44 -15.79 -1.99
N VAL A 35 9.22 -14.90 -2.98
CA VAL A 35 9.10 -15.21 -4.43
C VAL A 35 9.25 -13.90 -5.22
N LEU A 36 10.22 -13.81 -6.15
CA LEU A 36 10.33 -12.68 -7.10
C LEU A 36 9.12 -12.68 -8.05
N ASN A 37 8.10 -11.91 -7.72
CA ASN A 37 6.96 -11.66 -8.61
C ASN A 37 6.66 -10.17 -8.61
N ILE A 38 7.41 -9.43 -9.45
CA ILE A 38 7.28 -7.99 -9.62
C ILE A 38 5.93 -7.70 -10.25
N ARG A 39 5.09 -6.94 -9.55
CA ARG A 39 3.72 -6.61 -10.00
C ARG A 39 3.52 -5.10 -9.99
N TRP A 40 2.39 -4.65 -10.53
CA TRP A 40 1.98 -3.23 -10.53
C TRP A 40 2.03 -2.56 -9.15
N ASP A 41 1.82 -3.31 -8.07
CA ASP A 41 1.98 -2.85 -6.68
C ASP A 41 3.40 -2.34 -6.38
N ASP A 42 4.42 -3.10 -6.81
CA ASP A 42 5.83 -2.79 -6.54
C ASP A 42 6.30 -1.56 -7.33
N TYR A 43 5.80 -1.35 -8.55
CA TYR A 43 6.08 -0.15 -9.34
C TYR A 43 5.48 1.12 -8.71
N ALA A 44 4.24 1.04 -8.21
CA ALA A 44 3.61 2.15 -7.49
C ALA A 44 4.40 2.50 -6.22
N MET A 45 4.84 1.47 -5.49
CA MET A 45 5.64 1.60 -4.28
C MET A 45 7.04 2.18 -4.54
N PHE A 46 7.70 1.78 -5.63
CA PHE A 46 8.98 2.32 -6.04
C PHE A 46 8.86 3.80 -6.44
N THR A 47 7.85 4.12 -7.25
CA THR A 47 7.56 5.49 -7.69
C THR A 47 7.30 6.42 -6.51
N ALA A 48 6.56 5.94 -5.50
CA ALA A 48 6.31 6.69 -4.28
C ALA A 48 7.59 7.11 -3.55
N VAL A 49 8.58 6.22 -3.49
CA VAL A 49 9.85 6.47 -2.79
C VAL A 49 10.75 7.41 -3.57
N VAL A 50 10.81 7.29 -4.89
CA VAL A 50 11.53 8.25 -5.73
C VAL A 50 10.99 9.67 -5.49
N LEU A 51 9.67 9.84 -5.43
CA LEU A 51 9.04 11.11 -5.11
C LEU A 51 9.34 11.59 -3.68
N ALA A 52 9.37 10.67 -2.70
CA ALA A 52 9.70 11.01 -1.31
C ALA A 52 11.16 11.47 -1.16
N ILE A 53 12.10 10.85 -1.87
CA ILE A 53 13.51 11.28 -1.91
C ILE A 53 13.61 12.67 -2.54
N GLY A 54 12.89 12.92 -3.64
CA GLY A 54 12.81 14.24 -4.25
C GLY A 54 12.27 15.31 -3.29
N GLN A 55 11.20 15.00 -2.57
CA GLN A 55 10.65 15.87 -1.53
C GLN A 55 11.69 16.21 -0.45
N TYR A 56 12.40 15.19 0.04
CA TYR A 56 13.42 15.37 1.07
C TYR A 56 14.57 16.27 0.58
N ALA A 57 15.05 16.07 -0.64
CA ALA A 57 16.09 16.90 -1.24
C ALA A 57 15.68 18.38 -1.32
N VAL A 58 14.42 18.66 -1.72
CA VAL A 58 13.89 20.03 -1.76
C VAL A 58 13.87 20.65 -0.36
N ILE A 59 13.43 19.91 0.66
CA ILE A 59 13.38 20.42 2.05
C ILE A 59 14.79 20.72 2.58
N VAL A 60 15.76 19.82 2.38
CA VAL A 60 17.14 20.04 2.82
C VAL A 60 17.72 21.28 2.14
N ASN A 61 17.47 21.48 0.85
CA ASN A 61 17.89 22.68 0.12
C ASN A 61 17.24 23.95 0.69
N CYS A 62 15.95 23.92 1.05
CA CYS A 62 15.27 25.04 1.70
C CYS A 62 15.94 25.44 3.01
N ILE A 63 16.22 24.44 3.86
CA ILE A 63 16.80 24.63 5.20
C ILE A 63 18.22 25.21 5.08
N HIS A 64 19.03 24.70 4.14
CA HIS A 64 20.37 25.22 3.85
C HIS A 64 20.36 26.68 3.38
N ASN A 65 19.33 27.09 2.63
CA ASN A 65 19.17 28.47 2.16
C ASN A 65 18.60 29.43 3.22
N GLY A 66 18.59 29.03 4.50
CA GLY A 66 18.21 29.90 5.63
C GLY A 66 16.75 29.80 6.07
N THR A 67 15.95 28.90 5.47
CA THR A 67 14.57 28.65 5.90
C THR A 67 14.57 28.05 7.31
N GLY A 68 14.11 28.80 8.31
CA GLY A 68 14.14 28.40 9.73
C GLY A 68 14.72 29.46 10.68
N ARG A 69 15.25 30.57 10.15
CA ARG A 69 15.54 31.80 10.91
C ARG A 69 14.32 32.74 10.83
N HIS A 70 14.23 33.71 11.74
CA HIS A 70 13.15 34.69 11.70
C HIS A 70 13.14 35.43 10.35
N ALA A 71 11.95 35.60 9.76
CA ALA A 71 11.77 36.21 8.44
C ALA A 71 12.36 37.62 8.32
N VAL A 72 12.58 38.31 9.45
CA VAL A 72 13.20 39.64 9.55
C VAL A 72 14.68 39.62 9.13
N TYR A 73 15.37 38.49 9.26
CA TYR A 73 16.79 38.33 8.93
C TYR A 73 17.03 37.69 7.57
N LEU A 74 15.97 37.38 6.82
CA LEU A 74 16.09 36.81 5.48
C LEU A 74 16.01 37.91 4.43
N THR A 75 16.86 37.83 3.42
CA THR A 75 16.72 38.67 2.24
C THR A 75 15.43 38.32 1.50
N PRO A 76 14.76 39.28 0.85
CA PRO A 76 13.52 39.03 0.12
C PRO A 76 13.68 37.92 -0.94
N GLU A 77 14.86 37.79 -1.54
CA GLU A 77 15.20 36.73 -2.50
C GLU A 77 15.13 35.33 -1.87
N THR A 78 15.67 35.15 -0.67
CA THR A 78 15.63 33.85 0.04
C THR A 78 14.21 33.46 0.44
N ILE A 79 13.36 34.43 0.77
CA ILE A 79 11.94 34.20 1.07
C ILE A 79 11.20 33.70 -0.18
N ILE A 80 11.44 34.32 -1.34
CA ILE A 80 10.85 33.89 -2.61
C ILE A 80 11.29 32.48 -2.97
N LEU A 81 12.58 32.16 -2.79
CA LEU A 81 13.12 30.83 -3.04
C LEU A 81 12.47 29.78 -2.12
N ALA A 82 12.33 30.09 -0.83
CA ALA A 82 11.66 29.21 0.14
C ALA A 82 10.20 28.96 -0.22
N LEU A 83 9.45 30.00 -0.61
CA LEU A 83 8.06 29.87 -1.03
C LEU A 83 7.93 28.99 -2.28
N ARG A 84 8.80 29.17 -3.29
CA ARG A 84 8.84 28.30 -4.47
C ARG A 84 9.09 26.85 -4.11
N ALA A 85 10.05 26.62 -3.21
CA ALA A 85 10.42 25.27 -2.82
C ALA A 85 9.33 24.59 -1.97
N VAL A 86 8.63 25.32 -1.09
CA VAL A 86 7.43 24.83 -0.38
C VAL A 86 6.31 24.46 -1.36
N TRP A 87 6.10 25.27 -2.39
CA TRP A 87 5.10 24.99 -3.43
C TRP A 87 5.42 23.69 -4.18
N ILE A 88 6.68 23.50 -4.59
CA ILE A 88 7.15 22.28 -5.25
C ILE A 88 7.05 21.07 -4.29
N GLN A 89 7.47 21.25 -3.04
CA GLN A 89 7.42 20.21 -2.01
C GLN A 89 6.00 19.71 -1.76
N GLN A 90 4.99 20.59 -1.80
CA GLN A 90 3.59 20.21 -1.64
C GLN A 90 3.12 19.26 -2.76
N LEU A 91 3.57 19.48 -3.99
CA LEU A 91 3.25 18.59 -5.12
C LEU A 91 3.87 17.21 -4.92
N PHE A 92 5.17 17.14 -4.61
CA PHE A 92 5.83 15.87 -4.34
C PHE A 92 5.17 15.11 -3.20
N TRP A 93 4.79 15.80 -2.12
CA TRP A 93 4.13 15.20 -0.97
C TRP A 93 2.77 14.59 -1.35
N THR A 94 1.93 15.36 -2.06
CA THR A 94 0.57 14.92 -2.45
C THR A 94 0.62 13.67 -3.32
N TRP A 95 1.53 13.61 -4.29
CA TRP A 95 1.67 12.43 -5.15
C TRP A 95 2.33 11.26 -4.44
N SER A 96 3.39 11.50 -3.65
CA SER A 96 4.08 10.44 -2.91
C SER A 96 3.12 9.69 -1.99
N ILE A 97 2.37 10.40 -1.14
CA ILE A 97 1.43 9.76 -0.20
C ILE A 97 0.30 9.02 -0.93
N THR A 98 -0.15 9.52 -2.09
CA THR A 98 -1.17 8.86 -2.91
C THR A 98 -0.66 7.54 -3.46
N PHE A 99 0.54 7.49 -4.02
CA PHE A 99 1.13 6.25 -4.51
C PHE A 99 1.37 5.21 -3.40
N ILE A 100 1.79 5.65 -2.19
CA ILE A 100 1.91 4.77 -1.03
C ILE A 100 0.55 4.13 -0.70
N LYS A 101 -0.51 4.93 -0.64
CA LYS A 101 -1.88 4.45 -0.35
C LYS A 101 -2.40 3.51 -1.41
N VAL A 102 -2.15 3.81 -2.69
CA VAL A 102 -2.52 2.95 -3.82
C VAL A 102 -1.82 1.60 -3.73
N SER A 103 -0.52 1.56 -3.42
CA SER A 103 0.20 0.30 -3.20
C SER A 103 -0.43 -0.52 -2.07
N VAL A 104 -0.70 0.10 -0.91
CA VAL A 104 -1.35 -0.61 0.21
C VAL A 104 -2.74 -1.14 -0.18
N ALA A 105 -3.53 -0.37 -0.93
CA ALA A 105 -4.84 -0.80 -1.41
C ALA A 105 -4.75 -1.98 -2.41
N LEU A 106 -3.80 -1.95 -3.35
CA LEU A 106 -3.54 -3.06 -4.28
C LEU A 106 -3.12 -4.33 -3.54
N MET A 107 -2.26 -4.18 -2.52
CA MET A 107 -1.87 -5.27 -1.63
C MET A 107 -3.09 -5.88 -0.90
N LEU A 108 -4.04 -5.06 -0.44
CA LEU A 108 -5.24 -5.54 0.24
C LEU A 108 -6.21 -6.27 -0.71
N MET A 109 -6.35 -5.82 -1.96
CA MET A 109 -7.11 -6.56 -2.98
C MET A 109 -6.57 -7.96 -3.24
N ARG A 110 -5.25 -8.14 -3.13
CA ARG A 110 -4.62 -9.45 -3.31
C ARG A 110 -4.96 -10.42 -2.17
N ILE A 111 -5.05 -9.92 -0.94
CA ILE A 111 -5.29 -10.76 0.24
C ILE A 111 -6.75 -11.24 0.28
N ARG A 112 -7.70 -10.41 -0.16
CA ARG A 112 -9.13 -10.71 -0.10
C ARG A 112 -9.80 -10.49 -1.44
N ASN A 113 -10.29 -11.58 -2.02
CA ASN A 113 -11.03 -11.58 -3.28
C ASN A 113 -12.55 -11.76 -3.07
N ASP A 114 -13.09 -11.10 -2.04
CA ASP A 114 -14.53 -11.11 -1.76
C ASP A 114 -15.27 -10.16 -2.72
N LYS A 115 -16.47 -10.56 -3.16
CA LYS A 115 -17.31 -9.79 -4.11
C LYS A 115 -17.45 -8.30 -3.76
N PRO A 116 -17.81 -7.88 -2.53
CA PRO A 116 -17.90 -6.45 -2.21
C PRO A 116 -16.54 -5.76 -2.27
N TRP A 117 -15.48 -6.41 -1.78
CA TRP A 117 -14.13 -5.82 -1.73
C TRP A 117 -13.53 -5.59 -3.12
N ARG A 118 -13.88 -6.44 -4.08
CA ARG A 118 -13.48 -6.28 -5.49
C ARG A 118 -14.08 -5.04 -6.15
N ILE A 119 -15.15 -4.46 -5.59
CA ILE A 119 -15.76 -3.21 -6.06
C ILE A 119 -15.26 -2.01 -5.24
N TRP A 120 -15.27 -2.12 -3.90
CA TRP A 120 -14.89 -1.02 -3.01
C TRP A 120 -13.44 -0.59 -3.13
N LEU A 121 -12.49 -1.52 -3.28
CA LEU A 121 -11.06 -1.19 -3.32
C LEU A 121 -10.64 -0.43 -4.60
N PRO A 122 -11.06 -0.83 -5.82
CA PRO A 122 -10.82 -0.02 -7.01
C PRO A 122 -11.46 1.36 -6.92
N LEU A 123 -12.67 1.47 -6.37
CA LEU A 123 -13.32 2.77 -6.15
C LEU A 123 -12.51 3.66 -5.21
N LEU A 124 -11.96 3.10 -4.12
CA LEU A 124 -11.08 3.82 -3.20
C LEU A 124 -9.79 4.31 -3.89
N ILE A 125 -9.18 3.48 -4.74
CA ILE A 125 -7.99 3.86 -5.52
C ILE A 125 -8.32 5.00 -6.48
N SER A 126 -9.42 4.89 -7.23
CA SER A 126 -9.86 5.95 -8.13
C SER A 126 -10.14 7.24 -7.37
N PHE A 127 -10.80 7.15 -6.21
CA PHE A 127 -11.03 8.30 -5.34
C PHE A 127 -9.72 8.97 -4.90
N LEU A 128 -8.73 8.20 -4.44
CA LEU A 128 -7.42 8.71 -4.05
C LEU A 128 -6.71 9.48 -5.17
N ILE A 129 -6.69 8.91 -6.38
CA ILE A 129 -6.05 9.54 -7.54
C ILE A 129 -6.81 10.81 -7.94
N CYS A 130 -8.14 10.77 -7.97
CA CYS A 130 -8.96 11.94 -8.25
C CYS A 130 -8.77 13.05 -7.20
N SER A 131 -8.70 12.71 -5.91
CA SER A 131 -8.42 13.67 -4.84
C SER A 131 -7.04 14.31 -5.02
N ALA A 132 -5.99 13.53 -5.30
CA ALA A 132 -4.65 14.08 -5.55
C ALA A 132 -4.60 15.00 -6.79
N ALA A 133 -5.26 14.58 -7.88
CA ALA A 133 -5.34 15.35 -9.11
C ALA A 133 -6.10 16.67 -8.89
N SER A 134 -7.26 16.62 -8.24
CA SER A 134 -8.06 17.82 -7.93
C SER A 134 -7.31 18.79 -7.02
N SER A 135 -6.63 18.31 -5.96
CA SER A 135 -5.79 19.16 -5.12
C SER A 135 -4.65 19.81 -5.91
N THR A 136 -4.02 19.07 -6.83
CA THR A 136 -2.98 19.60 -7.72
C THR A 136 -3.55 20.71 -8.61
N VAL A 137 -4.67 20.45 -9.29
CA VAL A 137 -5.34 21.43 -10.16
C VAL A 137 -5.74 22.68 -9.38
N LEU A 138 -6.32 22.52 -8.19
CA LEU A 138 -6.66 23.65 -7.32
C LEU A 138 -5.43 24.46 -6.93
N GLN A 139 -4.30 23.81 -6.65
CA GLN A 139 -3.06 24.51 -6.33
C GLN A 139 -2.55 25.37 -7.49
N PHE A 140 -2.72 24.92 -8.74
CA PHE A 140 -2.40 25.72 -9.93
C PHE A 140 -3.39 26.87 -10.15
N ILE A 141 -4.70 26.62 -10.06
CA ILE A 141 -5.76 27.63 -10.30
C ILE A 141 -5.72 28.75 -9.26
N GLN A 142 -5.51 28.42 -7.98
CA GLN A 142 -5.45 29.43 -6.92
C GLN A 142 -4.21 30.33 -7.06
N CYS A 143 -3.20 29.86 -7.77
CA CYS A 143 -1.99 30.58 -8.06
C CYS A 143 -1.95 30.99 -9.55
N THR A 144 -3.00 31.52 -10.18
CA THR A 144 -2.87 32.13 -11.51
C THR A 144 -2.83 33.66 -11.41
N PRO A 145 -1.71 34.32 -11.75
CA PRO A 145 -0.42 33.76 -12.20
C PRO A 145 0.40 33.16 -11.05
N VAL A 146 1.17 32.09 -11.30
CA VAL A 146 1.89 31.31 -10.25
C VAL A 146 2.86 32.19 -9.47
N ARG A 147 3.32 33.25 -10.15
CA ARG A 147 4.13 34.34 -9.59
C ARG A 147 3.53 35.01 -8.35
N THR A 148 2.21 35.09 -8.25
CA THR A 148 1.49 35.71 -7.12
C THR A 148 1.70 34.95 -5.81
N PHE A 149 2.07 33.66 -5.86
CA PHE A 149 2.33 32.89 -4.65
C PHE A 149 3.57 33.39 -3.90
N TRP A 150 4.61 33.80 -4.63
CA TRP A 150 5.86 34.28 -4.05
C TRP A 150 6.06 35.79 -4.14
N ASP A 151 5.42 36.47 -5.10
CA ASP A 151 5.49 37.92 -5.26
C ASP A 151 4.25 38.58 -4.63
N ARG A 152 4.44 39.12 -3.42
CA ARG A 152 3.37 39.75 -2.63
C ARG A 152 3.09 41.20 -3.03
N THR A 153 3.75 41.74 -4.05
CA THR A 153 3.57 43.15 -4.44
C THR A 153 2.27 43.44 -5.19
N THR A 154 1.58 42.41 -5.70
CA THR A 154 0.33 42.53 -6.48
C THR A 154 -0.96 42.41 -5.64
N LEU A 155 -0.89 42.71 -4.34
CA LEU A 155 -1.89 42.42 -3.28
C LEU A 155 -3.22 43.21 -3.32
N GLY A 156 -3.64 43.76 -4.46
CA GLY A 156 -4.90 44.52 -4.55
C GLY A 156 -6.19 43.69 -4.49
N ALA A 157 -6.14 42.37 -4.76
CA ALA A 157 -7.35 41.55 -5.02
C ALA A 157 -7.44 40.22 -4.23
N SER A 158 -6.59 40.02 -3.22
CA SER A 158 -6.19 38.65 -2.81
C SER A 158 -6.77 38.14 -1.48
N ALA A 159 -7.42 38.98 -0.67
CA ALA A 159 -7.88 38.57 0.68
C ALA A 159 -8.97 37.47 0.63
N GLY A 160 -9.88 37.53 -0.35
CA GLY A 160 -10.91 36.50 -0.55
C GLY A 160 -10.33 35.15 -1.00
N ARG A 161 -9.39 35.16 -1.95
CA ARG A 161 -8.72 33.94 -2.46
C ARG A 161 -7.88 33.25 -1.39
N GLN A 162 -7.24 34.00 -0.50
CA GLN A 162 -6.43 33.41 0.57
C GLN A 162 -7.28 32.60 1.56
N LYS A 163 -8.47 33.09 1.95
CA LYS A 163 -9.39 32.33 2.82
C LYS A 163 -9.87 31.05 2.15
N THR A 164 -10.26 31.13 0.88
CA THR A 164 -10.70 29.95 0.11
C THR A 164 -9.57 28.92 -0.01
N TYR A 165 -8.34 29.35 -0.28
CA TYR A 165 -7.18 28.46 -0.36
C TYR A 165 -6.91 27.73 0.97
N SER A 166 -6.92 28.45 2.09
CA SER A 166 -6.71 27.85 3.42
C SER A 166 -7.80 26.82 3.76
N PHE A 167 -9.05 27.12 3.42
CA PHE A 167 -10.17 26.19 3.60
C PHE A 167 -9.96 24.92 2.75
N LEU A 168 -9.67 25.06 1.46
CA LEU A 168 -9.44 23.93 0.56
C LEU A 168 -8.25 23.05 0.98
N CYS A 169 -7.16 23.66 1.46
CA CYS A 169 -6.02 22.92 2.01
C CYS A 169 -6.43 22.10 3.23
N THR A 170 -7.19 22.70 4.16
CA THR A 170 -7.67 22.03 5.37
C THR A 170 -8.58 20.85 5.03
N SER A 171 -9.52 21.04 4.09
CA SER A 171 -10.40 19.96 3.61
C SER A 171 -9.61 18.84 2.95
N THR A 172 -8.62 19.18 2.13
CA THR A 172 -7.74 18.18 1.49
C THR A 172 -7.03 17.34 2.55
N ILE A 173 -6.36 17.98 3.51
CA ILE A 173 -5.64 17.28 4.57
C ILE A 173 -6.58 16.35 5.35
N ALA A 174 -7.80 16.79 5.66
CA ALA A 174 -8.80 15.96 6.34
C ALA A 174 -9.17 14.70 5.54
N VAL A 175 -9.31 14.81 4.21
CA VAL A 175 -9.58 13.65 3.33
C VAL A 175 -8.41 12.68 3.29
N PHE A 176 -7.17 13.17 3.25
CA PHE A 176 -6.00 12.30 3.28
C PHE A 176 -5.93 11.54 4.60
N ILE A 177 -6.12 12.21 5.74
CA ILE A 177 -6.11 11.58 7.07
C ILE A 177 -7.26 10.57 7.23
N SER A 178 -8.48 10.92 6.81
CA SER A 178 -9.61 9.99 6.91
C SER A 178 -9.39 8.72 6.09
N THR A 179 -8.71 8.84 4.94
CA THR A 179 -8.36 7.68 4.13
C THR A 179 -7.25 6.83 4.77
N ASP A 180 -6.30 7.44 5.48
CA ASP A 180 -5.30 6.71 6.28
C ASP A 180 -5.95 5.90 7.40
N VAL A 181 -6.88 6.51 8.14
CA VAL A 181 -7.65 5.82 9.18
C VAL A 181 -8.42 4.66 8.57
N THR A 182 -9.10 4.88 7.44
CA THR A 182 -9.83 3.82 6.73
C THR A 182 -8.90 2.65 6.37
N LEU A 183 -7.79 2.92 5.68
CA LEU A 183 -6.82 1.89 5.28
C LEU A 183 -6.19 1.14 6.46
N SER A 184 -5.99 1.80 7.59
CA SER A 184 -5.49 1.17 8.83
C SER A 184 -6.51 0.25 9.50
N LEU A 185 -7.81 0.56 9.40
CA LEU A 185 -8.90 -0.25 9.95
C LEU A 185 -9.18 -1.49 9.08
N LEU A 186 -8.93 -1.43 7.77
CA LEU A 186 -9.12 -2.56 6.86
C LEU A 186 -8.48 -3.88 7.36
N PRO A 187 -7.18 -3.95 7.72
CA PRO A 187 -6.57 -5.17 8.22
C PRO A 187 -7.07 -5.58 9.62
N LEU A 188 -7.49 -4.62 10.46
CA LEU A 188 -8.06 -4.94 11.78
C LEU A 188 -9.39 -5.70 11.63
N THR A 189 -10.25 -5.30 10.69
CA THR A 189 -11.49 -6.03 10.40
C THR A 189 -11.26 -7.44 9.85
N PHE A 190 -10.07 -7.71 9.27
CA PHE A 190 -9.70 -9.04 8.79
C PHE A 190 -9.35 -9.98 9.97
N ILE A 191 -8.62 -9.47 10.96
CA ILE A 191 -8.16 -10.27 12.10
C ILE A 191 -9.32 -10.70 12.99
N THR A 192 -10.34 -9.86 13.18
CA THR A 192 -11.49 -10.19 14.04
C THR A 192 -12.37 -11.32 13.50
N LYS A 193 -12.39 -11.52 12.16
CA LYS A 193 -13.10 -12.65 11.54
C LYS A 193 -12.27 -13.93 11.46
N LEU A 194 -10.96 -13.83 11.69
CA LEU A 194 -10.06 -14.97 11.63
C LEU A 194 -9.93 -15.58 13.04
N ARG A 195 -10.86 -16.48 13.40
CA ARG A 195 -10.71 -17.40 14.56
C ARG A 195 -9.51 -18.34 14.32
N ARG A 196 -8.30 -17.84 14.53
CA ARG A 196 -7.10 -18.68 14.59
C ARG A 196 -6.81 -18.98 16.06
N PRO A 197 -6.75 -20.26 16.47
CA PRO A 197 -6.45 -20.61 17.85
C PRO A 197 -5.07 -20.07 18.22
N LEU A 198 -4.95 -19.47 19.41
CA LEU A 198 -3.74 -18.82 19.93
C LEU A 198 -2.47 -19.68 19.80
N ARG A 199 -2.62 -21.01 19.74
CA ARG A 199 -1.56 -21.99 19.52
C ARG A 199 -0.84 -21.87 18.17
N GLU A 200 -1.53 -21.58 17.07
CA GLU A 200 -0.87 -21.33 15.76
C GLU A 200 -0.15 -19.98 15.75
N ARG A 201 -0.71 -18.99 16.44
CA ARG A 201 -0.18 -17.61 16.49
C ARG A 201 1.13 -17.53 17.28
N VAL A 202 1.24 -18.29 18.38
CA VAL A 202 2.47 -18.42 19.16
C VAL A 202 3.52 -19.25 18.41
N ALA A 203 3.12 -20.31 17.70
CA ALA A 203 4.06 -21.13 16.91
C ALA A 203 4.66 -20.37 15.72
N ILE A 204 3.91 -19.49 15.07
CA ILE A 204 4.42 -18.65 13.97
C ILE A 204 5.35 -17.55 14.50
N MET A 205 5.07 -17.01 15.69
CA MET A 205 5.90 -15.98 16.31
C MET A 205 7.20 -16.54 16.92
N SER A 206 7.19 -17.79 17.40
CA SER A 206 8.39 -18.49 17.88
C SER A 206 9.22 -19.08 16.73
N HIS A 207 8.61 -19.48 15.61
CA HIS A 207 9.30 -20.07 14.45
C HIS A 207 9.36 -19.16 13.22
N GLY A 208 9.52 -17.85 13.42
CA GLY A 208 9.60 -16.81 12.36
C GLY A 208 10.76 -16.94 11.35
N SER A 209 11.49 -18.05 11.29
CA SER A 209 12.46 -18.33 10.23
C SER A 209 12.55 -19.81 9.81
N GLY A 210 11.86 -20.74 10.50
CA GLY A 210 12.06 -22.19 10.31
C GLY A 210 10.82 -22.99 9.85
N ALA A 211 9.61 -22.57 10.23
CA ALA A 211 8.42 -23.45 10.11
C ALA A 211 7.81 -23.52 8.70
N VAL A 212 8.09 -22.56 7.81
CA VAL A 212 7.61 -22.61 6.41
C VAL A 212 8.21 -23.82 5.66
N ARG A 213 9.39 -24.31 6.09
CA ARG A 213 9.99 -25.53 5.52
C ARG A 213 9.29 -26.81 5.98
N HIS A 214 8.76 -26.86 7.20
CA HIS A 214 8.12 -28.08 7.72
C HIS A 214 6.74 -28.32 7.11
N HIS A 215 5.91 -27.28 7.02
CA HIS A 215 4.55 -27.44 6.47
C HIS A 215 4.55 -27.76 4.95
N ARG A 216 5.59 -27.37 4.22
CA ARG A 216 5.80 -27.77 2.82
C ARG A 216 6.30 -29.22 2.71
N ARG A 217 7.14 -29.66 3.65
CA ARG A 217 7.69 -31.03 3.70
C ARG A 217 6.61 -32.05 4.10
N ASP A 218 5.68 -31.70 4.99
CA ASP A 218 4.57 -32.57 5.37
C ASP A 218 3.55 -32.75 4.23
N GLY A 219 3.24 -31.69 3.48
CA GLY A 219 2.39 -31.80 2.28
C GLY A 219 3.02 -32.62 1.15
N GLN A 220 4.35 -32.56 1.00
CA GLN A 220 5.09 -33.38 0.03
C GLN A 220 5.14 -34.85 0.47
N ASN A 221 5.38 -35.13 1.75
CA ASN A 221 5.42 -36.49 2.29
C ASN A 221 4.09 -37.23 2.15
N VAL A 222 2.96 -36.53 2.31
CA VAL A 222 1.62 -37.11 2.07
C VAL A 222 1.42 -37.45 0.59
N SER A 223 1.85 -36.60 -0.34
CA SER A 223 1.78 -36.90 -1.78
C SER A 223 2.72 -38.05 -2.18
N TYR A 224 3.92 -38.14 -1.61
CA TYR A 224 4.86 -39.24 -1.87
C TYR A 224 4.34 -40.58 -1.31
N GLN A 225 3.67 -40.58 -0.16
CA GLN A 225 3.04 -41.80 0.37
C GLN A 225 1.86 -42.27 -0.50
N ALA A 226 1.02 -41.34 -0.98
CA ALA A 226 -0.08 -41.66 -1.90
C ALA A 226 0.43 -42.24 -3.24
N LEU A 227 1.51 -41.67 -3.80
CA LEU A 227 2.16 -42.21 -5.02
C LEU A 227 2.81 -43.59 -4.78
N ARG A 228 3.31 -43.85 -3.56
CA ARG A 228 3.94 -45.13 -3.20
C ARG A 228 2.91 -46.25 -2.99
N GLU A 229 1.69 -45.93 -2.57
CA GLU A 229 0.60 -46.91 -2.50
C GLU A 229 0.07 -47.28 -3.89
N GLN A 230 -0.01 -46.32 -4.81
CA GLN A 230 -0.49 -46.56 -6.17
C GLN A 230 0.47 -47.42 -7.03
N HIS A 231 1.77 -47.42 -6.71
CA HIS A 231 2.79 -48.22 -7.41
C HIS A 231 3.22 -49.50 -6.68
N ARG A 232 2.51 -49.94 -5.63
CA ARG A 232 2.85 -51.20 -4.97
C ARG A 232 2.36 -52.39 -5.82
N PRO A 233 3.25 -53.25 -6.38
CA PRO A 233 2.82 -54.43 -7.11
C PRO A 233 2.10 -55.40 -6.16
N ALA A 234 0.93 -55.88 -6.58
CA ALA A 234 0.13 -56.86 -5.87
C ALA A 234 0.87 -58.21 -5.83
N LEU A 235 1.64 -58.44 -4.77
CA LEU A 235 2.14 -59.77 -4.44
C LEU A 235 0.98 -60.59 -3.87
N GLY A 236 0.59 -61.60 -4.64
CA GLY A 236 -0.51 -62.50 -4.34
C GLY A 236 -0.30 -63.28 -3.05
N HIS A 237 -1.35 -63.31 -2.23
CA HIS A 237 -1.57 -64.41 -1.32
C HIS A 237 -2.99 -64.92 -1.53
N GLY A 238 -3.06 -66.07 -2.20
CA GLY A 238 -4.29 -66.83 -2.36
C GLY A 238 -4.77 -67.32 -1.00
N ARG A 239 -6.05 -67.06 -0.71
CA ARG A 239 -6.81 -67.91 0.20
C ARG A 239 -8.27 -67.91 -0.23
N SER A 240 -8.69 -69.05 -0.78
CA SER A 240 -10.08 -69.41 -1.04
C SER A 240 -10.95 -69.16 0.18
N ARG A 241 -12.13 -68.57 -0.05
CA ARG A 241 -13.36 -68.92 0.68
C ARG A 241 -14.57 -68.59 -0.19
N THR A 242 -15.20 -69.67 -0.64
CA THR A 242 -16.57 -69.80 -1.12
C THR A 242 -17.59 -69.30 -0.09
N LEU A 243 -18.61 -68.58 -0.56
CA LEU A 243 -20.01 -68.46 -0.10
C LEU A 243 -20.50 -67.12 -0.69
N GLY A 244 -21.59 -66.99 -1.43
CA GLY A 244 -22.87 -67.68 -1.36
C GLY A 244 -23.96 -66.59 -1.29
N LEU A 245 -24.73 -66.44 -2.36
CA LEU A 245 -26.07 -65.82 -2.50
C LEU A 245 -26.42 -64.53 -1.73
N ARG A 246 -26.77 -63.50 -2.52
CA ARG A 246 -28.00 -62.65 -2.50
C ARG A 246 -27.69 -61.42 -3.38
N GLY A 247 -28.41 -61.07 -4.43
CA GLY A 247 -29.86 -61.08 -4.61
C GLY A 247 -30.42 -59.70 -4.24
N ALA A 248 -30.36 -58.72 -5.16
CA ALA A 248 -31.21 -57.52 -5.26
C ALA A 248 -30.64 -56.64 -6.41
N VAL A 249 -31.25 -56.55 -7.61
CA VAL A 249 -32.53 -55.92 -7.97
C VAL A 249 -32.44 -54.39 -8.09
N LEU A 250 -32.67 -53.96 -9.33
CA LEU A 250 -33.22 -52.68 -9.82
C LEU A 250 -32.40 -51.39 -9.66
N GLY A 251 -32.36 -50.63 -10.76
CA GLY A 251 -32.60 -49.19 -10.65
C GLY A 251 -31.75 -48.26 -11.50
N ASN A 252 -31.94 -48.31 -12.82
CA ASN A 252 -32.28 -47.15 -13.64
C ASN A 252 -31.37 -45.90 -13.70
N HIS A 253 -30.91 -45.68 -14.95
CA HIS A 253 -31.10 -44.47 -15.76
C HIS A 253 -30.09 -43.31 -15.73
N CYS A 254 -29.79 -42.91 -16.99
CA CYS A 254 -29.33 -41.64 -17.54
C CYS A 254 -27.86 -41.25 -17.28
N GLY A 255 -26.97 -41.12 -18.26
CA GLY A 255 -27.16 -40.85 -19.68
C GLY A 255 -26.87 -39.39 -20.02
N LEU A 256 -25.64 -39.17 -20.53
CA LEU A 256 -25.30 -38.36 -21.71
C LEU A 256 -25.48 -36.82 -21.76
N ARG A 257 -24.42 -36.22 -22.36
CA ARG A 257 -24.28 -34.94 -23.10
C ARG A 257 -24.13 -33.67 -22.25
N ALA A 258 -23.06 -32.88 -22.34
CA ALA A 258 -22.29 -32.31 -23.48
C ALA A 258 -23.05 -31.21 -24.25
N VAL A 259 -22.27 -30.22 -24.73
CA VAL A 259 -22.61 -28.98 -25.47
C VAL A 259 -22.88 -27.79 -24.54
N SER A 260 -22.52 -26.52 -24.80
CA SER A 260 -21.57 -25.77 -25.65
C SER A 260 -22.10 -24.32 -25.57
N GLU A 261 -21.20 -23.33 -25.53
CA GLU A 261 -21.38 -21.95 -26.02
C GLU A 261 -22.44 -21.00 -25.42
N GLY A 262 -22.02 -19.73 -25.33
CA GLY A 262 -22.87 -18.59 -25.00
C GLY A 262 -22.05 -17.39 -24.56
N ALA A 263 -21.25 -16.85 -25.47
CA ALA A 263 -20.65 -15.53 -25.35
C ALA A 263 -21.70 -14.46 -25.68
N VAL A 264 -21.88 -13.50 -24.77
CA VAL A 264 -22.32 -12.11 -25.02
C VAL A 264 -21.55 -11.22 -24.06
#